data_AF-A0A970HCX9-F1
#
_entry.id   AF-A0A970HCX9-F1
#
_cell.length_a   1.000
_cell.length_b   1.000
_cell.length_c   1.000
_cell.angle_alpha   90.00
_cell.angle_beta   90.00
_cell.angle_gamma   90.00
#
_symmetry.space_group_name_H-M   'P 1'
#
loop_
_entity.id
_entity.type
_entity.pdbx_description
1 polymer ?
#
loop_
_entity_poly.entity_id
_entity_poly.type
_entity_poly.pdbx_seq_one_letter_code
_entity_poly.pdbx_strand_id
1 'polypeptide(L)'
;MRILNRLTRIFNNSKEVYIDDRSKIIIMSDVHRGDGNWSDSFARNQNIFFAALKYYYDNDYTYIELGDGDELWELRDFKEIIREYSHIFWLMNKFYEDDRFYMLFGNHDIVKKDKSFVEDNLYYYYFEREKKLVPLFKDIEVHEGLILNYKDFKNKIFLVHGHQVEFLNYDIWPFARFLVRYLWRPLELYGIKDYTRTAKNYKKRRRLEEELMDWVEKYQHILIAGHNHRPYFPEVGDTPYFNDGSCVHPRCITGIEIYHGYIMLIKWCVKADRKGFLYVGKDILAGPRKLEDYLFYLSER
;
A
#
# COMPACT_ATOMS: atom_id res chain seq x y z
N MET A 1 7.39 -19.95 -14.21
CA MET A 1 8.85 -19.74 -14.02
C MET A 1 9.29 -18.29 -14.11
N ARG A 2 9.00 -17.52 -15.19
CA ARG A 2 9.46 -16.11 -15.30
C ARG A 2 8.94 -15.19 -14.19
N ILE A 3 7.67 -15.35 -13.78
CA ILE A 3 7.03 -14.55 -12.71
C ILE A 3 7.65 -14.88 -11.35
N LEU A 4 7.71 -16.17 -10.97
CA LEU A 4 8.34 -16.60 -9.73
C LEU A 4 9.80 -16.11 -9.60
N ASN A 5 10.59 -16.22 -10.68
CA ASN A 5 11.97 -15.73 -10.70
C ASN A 5 12.05 -14.20 -10.49
N ARG A 6 11.07 -13.44 -10.99
CA ARG A 6 11.00 -11.99 -10.76
C ARG A 6 10.75 -11.68 -9.29
N LEU A 7 9.76 -12.32 -8.66
CA LEU A 7 9.49 -12.15 -7.23
C LEU A 7 10.71 -12.52 -6.38
N THR A 8 11.37 -13.64 -6.67
CA THR A 8 12.59 -14.04 -5.96
C THR A 8 13.74 -13.05 -6.15
N ARG A 9 13.90 -12.47 -7.35
CA ARG A 9 14.89 -11.42 -7.58
C ARG A 9 14.58 -10.18 -6.74
N ILE A 10 13.32 -9.77 -6.67
CA ILE A 10 12.90 -8.62 -5.86
C ILE A 10 13.17 -8.92 -4.39
N PHE A 11 12.76 -10.10 -3.90
CA PHE A 11 13.03 -10.56 -2.55
C PHE A 11 14.53 -10.46 -2.22
N ASN A 12 15.40 -11.06 -3.03
CA ASN A 12 16.85 -11.07 -2.77
C ASN A 12 17.51 -9.68 -2.77
N ASN A 13 16.91 -8.70 -3.46
CA ASN A 13 17.42 -7.33 -3.55
C ASN A 13 16.71 -6.35 -2.59
N SER A 14 15.69 -6.82 -1.85
CA SER A 14 14.88 -5.96 -0.99
C SER A 14 15.63 -5.60 0.28
N LYS A 15 15.41 -4.38 0.75
CA LYS A 15 15.94 -3.92 2.04
C LYS A 15 15.29 -4.71 3.18
N GLU A 16 16.11 -5.15 4.12
CA GLU A 16 15.68 -5.89 5.30
C GLU A 16 15.55 -4.95 6.50
N VAL A 17 14.40 -4.99 7.16
CA VAL A 17 14.07 -4.22 8.36
C VAL A 17 13.83 -5.21 9.50
N TYR A 18 14.63 -5.10 10.56
CA TYR A 18 14.47 -5.96 11.73
C TYR A 18 13.25 -5.54 12.55
N ILE A 19 12.45 -6.52 12.98
CA ILE A 19 11.26 -6.31 13.83
C ILE A 19 11.18 -7.37 14.94
N ASP A 20 10.57 -7.02 16.06
CA ASP A 20 10.35 -7.89 17.23
C ASP A 20 8.96 -7.65 17.87
N ASP A 21 8.71 -8.20 19.06
CA ASP A 21 7.44 -8.03 19.79
C ASP A 21 7.16 -6.59 20.25
N ARG A 22 8.14 -5.69 20.15
CA ARG A 22 7.98 -4.28 20.51
C ARG A 22 7.67 -3.43 19.29
N SER A 23 7.95 -3.94 18.08
CA SER A 23 7.63 -3.26 16.84
C SER A 23 6.12 -3.07 16.68
N LYS A 24 5.74 -1.87 16.22
CA LYS A 24 4.37 -1.51 15.87
C LYS A 24 4.37 -1.03 14.42
N ILE A 25 3.62 -1.70 13.54
CA ILE A 25 3.66 -1.41 12.11
C ILE A 25 2.24 -1.36 11.57
N ILE A 26 1.98 -0.37 10.73
CA ILE A 26 0.79 -0.31 9.90
C ILE A 26 1.20 -0.32 8.43
N ILE A 27 0.62 -1.26 7.68
CA ILE A 27 0.84 -1.42 6.25
C ILE A 27 -0.48 -1.05 5.55
N MET A 28 -0.41 -0.09 4.64
CA MET A 28 -1.55 0.29 3.79
C MET A 28 -1.07 0.53 2.35
N SER A 29 -1.81 0.04 1.38
CA SER A 29 -1.61 0.27 -0.05
C SER A 29 -2.81 0.99 -0.67
N ASP A 30 -2.70 1.24 -1.97
CA ASP A 30 -3.84 1.59 -2.82
C ASP A 30 -4.61 2.77 -2.24
N VAL A 31 -3.84 3.81 -1.91
CA VAL A 31 -4.36 5.09 -1.46
C VAL A 31 -4.87 5.87 -2.65
N HIS A 32 -4.19 5.82 -3.80
CA HIS A 32 -4.61 6.46 -5.05
C HIS A 32 -4.95 7.95 -4.85
N ARG A 33 -4.12 8.69 -4.10
CA ARG A 33 -4.28 10.14 -3.93
C ARG A 33 -4.25 10.80 -5.30
N GLY A 34 -5.34 11.49 -5.65
CA GLY A 34 -5.50 12.18 -6.93
C GLY A 34 -5.47 13.71 -6.79
N ASP A 35 -6.37 14.38 -7.51
CA ASP A 35 -6.50 15.83 -7.59
C ASP A 35 -7.74 16.37 -6.82
N GLY A 36 -8.36 15.55 -5.98
CA GLY A 36 -9.50 15.93 -5.14
C GLY A 36 -10.82 16.14 -5.90
N ASN A 37 -10.80 15.92 -7.22
CA ASN A 37 -11.99 16.07 -8.04
C ASN A 37 -12.98 14.90 -7.78
N TRP A 38 -14.08 14.85 -8.52
CA TRP A 38 -15.09 13.82 -8.29
C TRP A 38 -14.68 12.40 -8.74
N SER A 39 -13.75 12.27 -9.71
CA SER A 39 -13.17 11.00 -10.16
C SER A 39 -12.08 10.49 -9.21
N ASP A 40 -11.52 11.36 -8.38
CA ASP A 40 -10.60 10.98 -7.31
C ASP A 40 -11.30 10.05 -6.29
N SER A 41 -10.94 8.77 -6.35
CA SER A 41 -11.51 7.73 -5.49
C SER A 41 -11.10 7.87 -4.02
N PHE A 42 -9.92 8.44 -3.75
CA PHE A 42 -9.40 8.67 -2.41
C PHE A 42 -10.08 9.84 -1.70
N ALA A 43 -10.50 10.88 -2.45
CA ALA A 43 -11.06 12.10 -1.90
C ALA A 43 -12.18 11.86 -0.87
N ARG A 44 -12.98 10.80 -1.04
CA ARG A 44 -14.08 10.42 -0.12
C ARG A 44 -13.62 9.81 1.20
N ASN A 45 -12.42 9.24 1.22
CA ASN A 45 -11.83 8.56 2.37
C ASN A 45 -10.70 9.37 3.03
N GLN A 46 -10.32 10.54 2.49
CA GLN A 46 -9.22 11.36 3.00
C GLN A 46 -9.29 11.60 4.52
N ASN A 47 -10.48 11.88 5.06
CA ASN A 47 -10.66 12.12 6.50
C ASN A 47 -10.49 10.83 7.33
N ILE A 48 -10.92 9.69 6.79
CA ILE A 48 -10.74 8.38 7.43
C ILE A 48 -9.25 8.05 7.47
N PHE A 49 -8.57 8.22 6.34
CA PHE A 49 -7.14 7.98 6.20
C PHE A 49 -6.31 8.89 7.11
N PHE A 50 -6.58 10.19 7.11
CA PHE A 50 -5.88 11.13 7.98
C PHE A 50 -6.07 10.79 9.46
N ALA A 51 -7.31 10.48 9.89
CA ALA A 51 -7.58 10.10 11.27
C ALA A 51 -6.88 8.79 11.68
N ALA A 52 -6.88 7.78 10.80
CA ALA A 52 -6.17 6.52 11.02
C ALA A 52 -4.66 6.73 11.09
N LEU A 53 -4.07 7.42 10.11
CA LEU A 53 -2.64 7.68 10.05
C LEU A 53 -2.18 8.51 11.26
N LYS A 54 -3.01 9.46 11.73
CA LYS A 54 -2.73 10.24 12.94
C LYS A 54 -2.74 9.35 14.18
N TYR A 55 -3.72 8.46 14.31
CA TYR A 55 -3.74 7.47 15.40
C TYR A 55 -2.45 6.65 15.43
N TYR A 56 -2.00 6.16 14.27
CA TYR A 56 -0.77 5.38 14.18
C TYR A 56 0.47 6.20 14.52
N TYR A 57 0.52 7.46 14.08
CA TYR A 57 1.61 8.37 14.41
C TYR A 57 1.71 8.59 15.92
N ASP A 58 0.59 8.94 16.55
CA ASP A 58 0.48 9.25 17.97
C ASP A 58 0.74 8.03 18.89
N ASN A 59 0.69 6.81 18.34
CA ASN A 59 0.92 5.56 19.07
C ASN A 59 2.26 4.90 18.71
N ASP A 60 3.20 5.63 18.12
CA ASP A 60 4.57 5.21 17.79
C ASP A 60 4.65 4.05 16.79
N TYR A 61 3.72 3.98 15.84
CA TYR A 61 3.80 3.01 14.75
C TYR A 61 4.79 3.46 13.67
N THR A 62 5.39 2.49 13.00
CA THR A 62 6.01 2.66 11.68
C THR A 62 4.94 2.53 10.61
N TYR A 63 4.92 3.48 9.67
CA TYR A 63 4.03 3.43 8.51
C TYR A 63 4.78 2.87 7.28
N ILE A 64 4.21 1.83 6.67
CA ILE A 64 4.68 1.29 5.40
C ILE A 64 3.58 1.53 4.35
N GLU A 65 3.87 2.39 3.38
CA GLU A 65 3.00 2.60 2.23
C GLU A 65 3.34 1.57 1.15
N LEU A 66 2.48 0.57 0.96
CA LEU A 66 2.72 -0.62 0.14
C LEU A 66 2.33 -0.42 -1.33
N GLY A 67 2.74 0.71 -1.92
CA GLY A 67 2.52 1.02 -3.33
C GLY A 67 1.13 1.56 -3.67
N ASP A 68 1.02 2.14 -4.87
CA ASP A 68 -0.17 2.84 -5.36
C ASP A 68 -0.66 3.90 -4.36
N GLY A 69 0.28 4.67 -3.82
CA GLY A 69 -0.03 5.78 -2.94
C GLY A 69 -0.68 6.94 -3.68
N ASP A 70 -0.25 7.18 -4.94
CA ASP A 70 -0.60 8.36 -5.72
C ASP A 70 -0.98 8.01 -7.15
N GLU A 71 -2.00 8.68 -7.69
CA GLU A 71 -2.63 8.36 -8.97
C GLU A 71 -1.90 9.02 -10.17
N LEU A 72 -0.64 8.63 -10.34
CA LEU A 72 0.27 9.15 -11.37
C LEU A 72 0.06 8.51 -12.74
N TRP A 73 -0.87 7.57 -12.90
CA TRP A 73 -1.27 7.11 -14.22
C TRP A 73 -2.30 8.05 -14.82
N GLU A 74 -3.27 8.52 -14.04
CA GLU A 74 -4.24 9.52 -14.50
C GLU A 74 -3.65 10.94 -14.52
N LEU A 75 -2.88 11.32 -13.49
CA LEU A 75 -2.31 12.65 -13.32
C LEU A 75 -0.88 12.75 -13.84
N ARG A 76 -0.50 13.94 -14.29
CA ARG A 76 0.87 14.22 -14.77
C ARG A 76 1.74 14.91 -13.73
N ASP A 77 1.14 15.82 -12.98
CA ASP A 77 1.86 16.67 -12.04
C ASP A 77 1.65 16.16 -10.62
N PHE A 78 2.72 15.60 -10.05
CA PHE A 78 2.70 15.13 -8.67
C PHE A 78 2.49 16.28 -7.66
N LYS A 79 2.89 17.51 -8.02
CA LYS A 79 2.75 18.68 -7.15
C LYS A 79 1.29 19.06 -6.94
N GLU A 80 0.41 18.75 -7.90
CA GLU A 80 -1.03 18.92 -7.72
C GLU A 80 -1.56 18.02 -6.60
N ILE A 81 -1.12 16.75 -6.58
CA ILE A 81 -1.48 15.76 -5.55
C ILE A 81 -0.97 16.20 -4.17
N ILE A 82 0.30 16.65 -4.09
CA ILE A 82 0.87 17.18 -2.84
C ILE A 82 0.06 18.37 -2.32
N ARG A 83 -0.30 19.31 -3.21
CA ARG A 83 -1.04 20.50 -2.81
C ARG A 83 -2.43 20.16 -2.29
N GLU A 84 -3.16 19.31 -3.01
CA GLU A 84 -4.50 18.86 -2.61
C GLU A 84 -4.47 18.15 -1.27
N TYR A 85 -3.57 17.19 -1.11
CA TYR A 85 -3.45 16.36 0.10
C TYR A 85 -2.33 16.80 1.03
N SER A 86 -2.03 18.10 1.07
CA SER A 86 -0.89 18.67 1.81
C SER A 86 -0.89 18.32 3.31
N HIS A 87 -2.08 18.21 3.91
CA HIS A 87 -2.25 17.77 5.29
C HIS A 87 -1.84 16.30 5.54
N ILE A 88 -2.05 15.42 4.56
CA ILE A 88 -1.61 14.02 4.62
C ILE A 88 -0.11 13.92 4.42
N PHE A 89 0.43 14.60 3.41
CA PHE A 89 1.88 14.64 3.16
C PHE A 89 2.66 15.24 4.34
N TRP A 90 2.10 16.27 4.99
CA TRP A 90 2.65 16.80 6.24
C TRP A 90 2.74 15.72 7.32
N LEU A 91 1.68 14.95 7.54
CA LEU A 91 1.68 13.88 8.53
C LEU A 91 2.64 12.74 8.15
N MET A 92 2.71 12.37 6.88
CA MET A 92 3.70 11.40 6.38
C MET A 92 5.13 11.89 6.59
N ASN A 93 5.41 13.18 6.36
CA ASN A 93 6.74 13.77 6.63
C ASN A 93 7.11 13.60 8.11
N LYS A 94 6.15 13.70 9.03
CA LYS A 94 6.45 13.43 10.45
C LYS A 94 6.89 12.00 10.70
N PHE A 95 6.28 11.00 10.06
CA PHE A 95 6.78 9.62 10.16
C PHE A 95 8.18 9.50 9.56
N TYR A 96 8.43 10.20 8.46
CA TYR A 96 9.73 10.19 7.79
C TYR A 96 10.85 10.80 8.64
N GLU A 97 10.62 11.99 9.21
CA GLU A 97 11.55 12.68 10.11
C GLU A 97 11.85 11.88 11.39
N ASP A 98 10.93 11.02 11.80
CA ASP A 98 11.08 10.14 12.96
C ASP A 98 11.66 8.75 12.59
N ASP A 99 12.17 8.55 11.36
CA ASP A 99 12.68 7.25 10.85
C ASP A 99 11.65 6.10 10.90
N ARG A 100 10.36 6.45 10.79
CA ARG A 100 9.20 5.55 10.90
C ARG A 100 8.38 5.46 9.62
N PHE A 101 8.98 5.72 8.46
CA PHE A 101 8.29 5.66 7.17
C PHE A 101 9.08 4.86 6.13
N TYR A 102 8.39 3.91 5.48
CA TYR A 102 8.88 3.23 4.29
C TYR A 102 7.88 3.37 3.14
N MET A 103 8.37 3.73 1.95
CA MET A 103 7.55 3.86 0.76
C MET A 103 7.92 2.78 -0.26
N LEU A 104 6.92 2.05 -0.73
CA LEU A 104 7.02 1.20 -1.91
C LEU A 104 6.27 1.84 -3.06
N PHE A 105 6.68 1.53 -4.30
CA PHE A 105 5.92 1.91 -5.49
C PHE A 105 5.02 0.75 -5.95
N GLY A 106 3.83 1.10 -6.44
CA GLY A 106 2.92 0.22 -7.14
C GLY A 106 2.98 0.47 -8.65
N ASN A 107 1.94 0.04 -9.38
CA ASN A 107 1.90 0.30 -10.81
C ASN A 107 1.51 1.75 -11.12
N HIS A 108 0.55 2.35 -10.41
CA HIS A 108 0.06 3.70 -10.67
C HIS A 108 1.12 4.77 -10.44
N ASP A 109 2.03 4.54 -9.50
CA ASP A 109 3.16 5.40 -9.17
C ASP A 109 4.52 4.76 -9.48
N ILE A 110 4.58 3.81 -10.42
CA ILE A 110 5.81 3.10 -10.83
C ILE A 110 6.95 4.02 -11.29
N VAL A 111 6.65 5.28 -11.64
CA VAL A 111 7.65 6.31 -11.94
C VAL A 111 8.54 6.65 -10.75
N LYS A 112 8.07 6.41 -9.51
CA LYS A 112 8.85 6.56 -8.28
C LYS A 112 10.02 5.58 -8.16
N LYS A 113 10.12 4.58 -9.04
CA LYS A 113 11.33 3.73 -9.15
C LYS A 113 12.54 4.50 -9.67
N ASP A 114 12.31 5.63 -10.36
CA ASP A 114 13.36 6.44 -10.96
C ASP A 114 13.85 7.50 -9.97
N LYS A 115 15.16 7.53 -9.72
CA LYS A 115 15.76 8.44 -8.74
C LYS A 115 15.56 9.92 -9.09
N SER A 116 15.64 10.27 -10.37
CA SER A 116 15.45 11.67 -10.79
C SER A 116 14.02 12.12 -10.54
N PHE A 117 13.03 11.24 -10.79
CA PHE A 117 11.65 11.53 -10.43
C PHE A 117 11.49 11.76 -8.93
N VAL A 118 12.09 10.91 -8.09
CA VAL A 118 12.02 11.04 -6.62
C VAL A 118 12.67 12.35 -6.16
N GLU A 119 13.86 12.68 -6.65
CA GLU A 119 14.55 13.93 -6.32
C GLU A 119 13.73 15.17 -6.68
N ASP A 120 13.14 15.19 -7.89
CA ASP A 120 12.39 16.33 -8.42
C ASP A 120 11.01 16.53 -7.74
N ASN A 121 10.43 15.46 -7.18
CA ASN A 121 9.02 15.45 -6.78
C ASN A 121 8.78 15.12 -5.29
N LEU A 122 9.66 14.35 -4.65
CA LEU A 122 9.48 13.89 -3.26
C LEU A 122 10.44 14.54 -2.26
N TYR A 123 11.54 15.17 -2.69
CA TYR A 123 12.50 15.74 -1.74
C TYR A 123 12.04 17.05 -1.14
N TYR A 124 11.34 17.88 -1.92
CA TYR A 124 10.91 19.20 -1.49
C TYR A 124 9.50 19.48 -1.98
N TYR A 125 8.75 20.26 -1.20
CA TYR A 125 7.48 20.82 -1.64
C TYR A 125 7.49 22.34 -1.47
N TYR A 126 6.67 23.02 -2.27
CA TYR A 126 6.53 24.47 -2.21
C TYR A 126 5.49 24.85 -1.16
N PHE A 127 5.92 25.46 -0.05
CA PHE A 127 5.03 25.94 0.98
C PHE A 127 4.49 27.32 0.63
N GLU A 128 3.29 27.38 0.08
CA GLU A 128 2.68 28.60 -0.48
C GLU A 128 2.60 29.75 0.54
N ARG A 129 2.32 29.45 1.81
CA ARG A 129 2.17 30.46 2.87
C ARG A 129 3.46 31.25 3.13
N GLU A 130 4.61 30.58 3.07
CA GLU A 130 5.92 31.21 3.30
C GLU A 130 6.72 31.41 2.01
N LYS A 131 6.13 31.05 0.85
CA LYS A 131 6.71 31.18 -0.49
C LYS A 131 8.10 30.55 -0.60
N LYS A 132 8.33 29.42 0.08
CA LYS A 132 9.63 28.76 0.14
C LYS A 132 9.53 27.27 -0.16
N LEU A 133 10.59 26.70 -0.73
CA LEU A 133 10.75 25.25 -0.79
C LEU A 133 11.18 24.74 0.58
N VAL A 134 10.50 23.70 1.06
CA VAL A 134 10.82 23.02 2.31
C VAL A 134 11.02 21.53 2.04
N PRO A 135 11.88 20.84 2.82
CA PRO A 135 12.02 19.39 2.72
C PRO A 135 10.67 18.69 2.89
N LEU A 136 10.43 17.66 2.07
CA LEU A 136 9.29 16.75 2.20
C LEU A 136 9.78 15.35 2.60
N PHE A 137 10.52 14.67 1.74
CA PHE A 137 11.14 13.37 2.03
C PHE A 137 12.57 13.37 1.50
N LYS A 138 13.37 14.33 1.95
CA LYS A 138 14.71 14.57 1.40
C LYS A 138 15.60 13.34 1.60
N ASP A 139 16.11 12.77 0.50
CA ASP A 139 16.94 11.56 0.48
C ASP A 139 16.16 10.25 0.74
N ILE A 140 14.83 10.25 0.55
CA ILE A 140 14.01 9.03 0.66
C ILE A 140 14.39 7.98 -0.38
N GLU A 141 14.47 6.73 0.06
CA GLU A 141 14.55 5.56 -0.82
C GLU A 141 13.14 5.00 -1.03
N VAL A 142 12.72 4.88 -2.29
CA VAL A 142 11.47 4.20 -2.66
C VAL A 142 11.80 2.77 -3.11
N HIS A 143 11.11 1.79 -2.55
CA HIS A 143 11.44 0.38 -2.71
C HIS A 143 10.47 -0.36 -3.65
N GLU A 144 10.97 -1.35 -4.41
CA GLU A 144 10.11 -2.28 -5.17
C GLU A 144 9.51 -3.37 -4.25
N GLY A 145 10.27 -3.74 -3.22
CA GLY A 145 9.90 -4.70 -2.18
C GLY A 145 10.67 -4.41 -0.89
N LEU A 146 10.13 -4.89 0.23
CA LEU A 146 10.72 -4.73 1.56
C LEU A 146 10.63 -6.07 2.30
N ILE A 147 11.62 -6.39 3.12
CA ILE A 147 11.60 -7.57 3.98
C ILE A 147 11.48 -7.13 5.42
N LEU A 148 10.51 -7.67 6.15
CA LEU A 148 10.51 -7.61 7.61
C LEU A 148 11.10 -8.90 8.17
N ASN A 149 12.20 -8.76 8.89
CA ASN A 149 12.88 -9.84 9.57
C ASN A 149 12.43 -9.90 11.02
N TYR A 150 11.52 -10.83 11.30
CA TYR A 150 10.98 -11.01 12.64
C TYR A 150 11.87 -11.94 13.46
N LYS A 151 12.49 -11.41 14.53
CA LYS A 151 13.31 -12.15 15.50
C LYS A 151 14.35 -13.12 14.89
N ASP A 152 14.91 -12.77 13.73
CA ASP A 152 15.90 -13.58 13.01
C ASP A 152 15.43 -14.99 12.64
N PHE A 153 14.12 -15.19 12.47
CA PHE A 153 13.61 -16.39 11.82
C PHE A 153 14.17 -16.52 10.41
N LYS A 154 14.43 -17.78 9.99
CA LYS A 154 14.88 -18.07 8.62
C LYS A 154 13.83 -17.66 7.60
N ASN A 155 12.56 -17.96 7.88
CA ASN A 155 11.43 -17.53 7.08
C ASN A 155 11.17 -16.04 7.35
N LYS A 156 10.99 -15.24 6.30
CA LYS A 156 10.83 -13.78 6.41
C LYS A 156 9.42 -13.36 6.01
N ILE A 157 9.08 -12.10 6.28
CA ILE A 157 7.85 -11.45 5.79
C ILE A 157 8.22 -10.55 4.61
N PHE A 158 7.79 -10.91 3.41
CA PHE A 158 8.06 -10.20 2.19
C PHE A 158 6.89 -9.28 1.82
N LEU A 159 7.18 -8.00 1.64
CA LEU A 159 6.23 -6.97 1.26
C LEU A 159 6.45 -6.58 -0.20
N VAL A 160 5.40 -6.69 -1.01
CA VAL A 160 5.38 -6.22 -2.41
C VAL A 160 4.00 -5.67 -2.74
N HIS A 161 3.89 -4.68 -3.62
CA HIS A 161 2.56 -4.17 -3.99
C HIS A 161 1.65 -5.25 -4.62
N GLY A 162 2.18 -6.10 -5.50
CA GLY A 162 1.45 -7.20 -6.14
C GLY A 162 1.39 -7.09 -7.67
N HIS A 163 1.47 -5.87 -8.22
CA HIS A 163 1.53 -5.65 -9.68
C HIS A 163 2.71 -6.36 -10.37
N GLN A 164 3.73 -6.78 -9.62
CA GLN A 164 4.92 -7.45 -10.13
C GLN A 164 4.62 -8.79 -10.81
N VAL A 165 3.48 -9.42 -10.50
CA VAL A 165 3.03 -10.65 -11.19
C VAL A 165 2.21 -10.36 -12.47
N GLU A 166 1.95 -9.09 -12.80
CA GLU A 166 1.20 -8.67 -13.98
C GLU A 166 2.08 -8.25 -15.14
N PHE A 167 1.97 -8.93 -16.30
CA PHE A 167 2.74 -8.54 -17.48
C PHE A 167 2.41 -7.12 -17.99
N LEU A 168 1.11 -6.78 -18.08
CA LEU A 168 0.70 -5.46 -18.59
C LEU A 168 1.09 -4.33 -17.64
N ASN A 169 0.89 -4.52 -16.34
CA ASN A 169 1.15 -3.49 -15.32
C ASN A 169 2.63 -3.40 -14.90
N TYR A 170 3.45 -4.39 -15.24
CA TYR A 170 4.89 -4.40 -14.94
C TYR A 170 5.77 -4.20 -16.18
N ASP A 171 5.63 -5.05 -17.22
CA ASP A 171 6.52 -5.03 -18.38
C ASP A 171 6.11 -3.96 -19.42
N ILE A 172 4.80 -3.72 -19.60
CA ILE A 172 4.26 -2.77 -20.60
C ILE A 172 3.44 -1.65 -19.93
N TRP A 173 3.83 -1.27 -18.73
CA TRP A 173 3.18 -0.23 -17.95
C TRP A 173 3.06 1.14 -18.67
N PRO A 174 3.97 1.57 -19.59
CA PRO A 174 3.78 2.83 -20.29
C PRO A 174 2.55 2.82 -21.21
N PHE A 175 2.24 1.67 -21.81
CA PHE A 175 1.04 1.49 -22.62
C PHE A 175 -0.23 1.42 -21.75
N ALA A 176 -0.16 0.69 -20.63
CA ALA A 176 -1.25 0.66 -19.66
C ALA A 176 -1.60 2.07 -19.15
N ARG A 177 -0.58 2.83 -18.74
CA ARG A 177 -0.70 4.24 -18.36
C ARG A 177 -1.29 5.11 -19.47
N PHE A 178 -0.87 4.90 -20.72
CA PHE A 178 -1.42 5.64 -21.86
C PHE A 178 -2.93 5.42 -21.98
N LEU A 179 -3.40 4.18 -21.90
CA LEU A 179 -4.83 3.88 -21.95
C LEU A 179 -5.57 4.50 -20.77
N VAL A 180 -5.07 4.37 -19.54
CA VAL A 180 -5.70 4.97 -18.36
C VAL A 180 -5.82 6.49 -18.52
N ARG A 181 -4.74 7.16 -18.91
CA ARG A 181 -4.67 8.62 -18.99
C ARG A 181 -5.50 9.22 -20.12
N TYR A 182 -5.44 8.64 -21.32
CA TYR A 182 -5.96 9.27 -22.53
C TYR A 182 -7.26 8.65 -23.04
N LEU A 183 -7.63 7.47 -22.55
CA LEU A 183 -8.88 6.82 -22.89
C LEU A 183 -9.81 6.76 -21.68
N TRP A 184 -9.41 6.11 -20.59
CA TRP A 184 -10.31 5.83 -19.47
C TRP A 184 -10.66 7.06 -18.65
N ARG A 185 -9.67 7.82 -18.17
CA ARG A 185 -9.91 9.02 -17.35
C ARG A 185 -10.84 10.03 -18.04
N PRO A 186 -10.66 10.39 -19.34
CA PRO A 186 -11.63 11.24 -20.03
C PRO A 186 -13.04 10.66 -20.06
N LEU A 187 -13.20 9.35 -20.34
CA LEU A 187 -14.52 8.70 -20.37
C LEU A 187 -15.18 8.69 -19.00
N GLU A 188 -14.41 8.43 -17.95
CA GLU A 188 -14.88 8.52 -16.57
C GLU A 188 -15.36 9.93 -16.28
N LEU A 189 -14.60 10.98 -16.64
CA LEU A 189 -15.02 12.37 -16.47
C LEU A 189 -16.32 12.75 -17.23
N TYR A 190 -16.71 11.98 -18.24
CA TYR A 190 -18.01 12.10 -18.93
C TYR A 190 -19.13 11.23 -18.33
N GLY A 191 -18.89 10.60 -17.18
CA GLY A 191 -19.87 9.77 -16.48
C GLY A 191 -19.96 8.34 -16.99
N ILE A 192 -19.10 7.92 -17.91
CA ILE A 192 -19.00 6.54 -18.36
C ILE A 192 -18.22 5.76 -17.30
N LYS A 193 -18.93 4.98 -16.51
CA LYS A 193 -18.28 4.05 -15.57
C LYS A 193 -17.56 2.98 -16.37
N ASP A 194 -16.30 2.71 -16.05
CA ASP A 194 -15.59 1.60 -16.64
C ASP A 194 -16.27 0.25 -16.27
N TYR A 195 -16.96 -0.33 -17.26
CA TYR A 195 -17.67 -1.62 -17.15
C TYR A 195 -16.76 -2.83 -17.33
N THR A 196 -15.46 -2.65 -17.60
CA THR A 196 -14.49 -3.76 -17.61
C THR A 196 -14.33 -4.42 -16.23
N ARG A 197 -14.89 -3.79 -15.18
CA ARG A 197 -14.94 -4.22 -13.77
C ARG A 197 -15.69 -5.52 -13.46
N THR A 198 -16.56 -6.05 -14.33
CA THR A 198 -17.36 -7.25 -14.01
C THR A 198 -16.79 -8.58 -14.54
N ALA A 199 -16.91 -9.64 -13.75
CA ALA A 199 -16.57 -11.07 -13.98
C ALA A 199 -15.17 -11.42 -14.55
N LYS A 200 -14.73 -10.84 -15.67
CA LYS A 200 -13.39 -11.04 -16.24
C LYS A 200 -12.29 -10.56 -15.28
N ASN A 201 -12.53 -9.48 -14.54
CA ASN A 201 -11.61 -9.00 -13.51
C ASN A 201 -11.51 -9.93 -12.29
N TYR A 202 -12.56 -10.68 -11.94
CA TYR A 202 -12.47 -11.67 -10.86
C TYR A 202 -11.52 -12.82 -11.20
N LYS A 203 -11.63 -13.37 -12.42
CA LYS A 203 -10.70 -14.42 -12.88
C LYS A 203 -9.26 -13.92 -12.93
N LYS A 204 -9.05 -12.68 -13.40
CA LYS A 204 -7.73 -12.06 -13.43
C LYS A 204 -7.16 -11.90 -12.02
N ARG A 205 -7.91 -11.28 -11.10
CA ARG A 205 -7.50 -11.10 -9.68
C ARG A 205 -7.15 -12.42 -9.01
N ARG A 206 -8.00 -13.44 -9.19
CA ARG A 206 -7.76 -14.78 -8.66
C ARG A 206 -6.45 -15.39 -9.19
N ARG A 207 -6.17 -15.24 -10.49
CA ARG A 207 -4.92 -15.74 -11.08
C ARG A 207 -3.68 -15.04 -10.49
N LEU A 208 -3.80 -13.76 -10.13
CA LEU A 208 -2.71 -13.02 -9.48
C LEU A 208 -2.48 -13.51 -8.06
N GLU A 209 -3.56 -13.71 -7.31
CA GLU A 209 -3.53 -14.32 -5.98
C GLU A 209 -2.86 -15.71 -6.06
N GLU A 210 -3.25 -16.55 -7.03
CA GLU A 210 -2.67 -17.87 -7.27
C GLU A 210 -1.14 -17.79 -7.53
N GLU A 211 -0.66 -16.90 -8.41
CA GLU A 211 0.80 -16.77 -8.68
C GLU A 211 1.60 -16.25 -7.47
N LEU A 212 0.99 -15.42 -6.61
CA LEU A 212 1.61 -14.96 -5.36
C LEU A 212 1.65 -16.09 -4.32
N MET A 213 0.56 -16.85 -4.21
CA MET A 213 0.49 -18.03 -3.32
C MET A 213 1.46 -19.12 -3.77
N ASP A 214 1.58 -19.38 -5.07
CA ASP A 214 2.58 -20.32 -5.64
C ASP A 214 4.01 -19.94 -5.24
N TRP A 215 4.32 -18.64 -5.15
CA TRP A 215 5.62 -18.17 -4.67
C TRP A 215 5.81 -18.46 -3.18
N VAL A 216 4.80 -18.20 -2.35
CA VAL A 216 4.83 -18.51 -0.91
C VAL A 216 5.02 -20.01 -0.68
N GLU A 217 4.28 -20.85 -1.39
CA GLU A 217 4.39 -22.32 -1.28
C GLU A 217 5.73 -22.85 -1.74
N LYS A 218 6.41 -22.15 -2.67
CA LYS A 218 7.72 -22.58 -3.15
C LYS A 218 8.88 -22.11 -2.28
N TYR A 219 8.82 -20.88 -1.78
CA TYR A 219 9.94 -20.23 -1.08
C TYR A 219 9.76 -20.14 0.43
N GLN A 220 8.59 -20.54 0.95
CA GLN A 220 8.28 -20.63 2.38
C GLN A 220 8.53 -19.30 3.13
N HIS A 221 8.02 -18.20 2.59
CA HIS A 221 8.07 -16.89 3.23
C HIS A 221 6.67 -16.32 3.31
N ILE A 222 6.34 -15.59 4.38
CA ILE A 222 5.08 -14.87 4.46
C ILE A 222 5.10 -13.78 3.38
N LEU A 223 4.00 -13.59 2.64
CA LEU A 223 3.90 -12.53 1.64
C LEU A 223 2.72 -11.62 1.95
N ILE A 224 2.94 -10.31 1.98
CA ILE A 224 1.90 -9.29 2.14
C ILE A 224 1.87 -8.43 0.88
N ALA A 225 0.69 -8.30 0.27
CA ALA A 225 0.47 -7.50 -0.92
C ALA A 225 -0.79 -6.63 -0.85
N GLY A 226 -0.98 -5.78 -1.86
CA GLY A 226 -2.20 -5.00 -2.09
C GLY A 226 -2.72 -5.25 -3.52
N HIS A 227 -2.85 -4.19 -4.31
CA HIS A 227 -3.11 -4.15 -5.75
C HIS A 227 -4.50 -4.64 -6.23
N ASN A 228 -4.99 -5.77 -5.71
CA ASN A 228 -6.28 -6.35 -6.13
C ASN A 228 -7.48 -5.70 -5.41
N HIS A 229 -7.23 -4.88 -4.39
CA HIS A 229 -8.21 -4.25 -3.48
C HIS A 229 -9.11 -5.25 -2.76
N ARG A 230 -8.66 -6.49 -2.57
CA ARG A 230 -9.43 -7.56 -1.92
C ARG A 230 -8.70 -8.00 -0.66
N PRO A 231 -9.04 -7.41 0.49
CA PRO A 231 -8.36 -7.77 1.73
C PRO A 231 -8.54 -9.27 1.99
N TYR A 232 -7.45 -9.92 2.35
CA TYR A 232 -7.38 -11.36 2.55
C TYR A 232 -6.45 -11.67 3.71
N PHE A 233 -6.90 -12.57 4.58
CA PHE A 233 -6.18 -12.97 5.78
C PHE A 233 -6.31 -14.49 5.94
N PRO A 234 -5.22 -15.26 5.75
CA PRO A 234 -5.22 -16.72 5.83
C PRO A 234 -5.27 -17.18 7.29
N GLU A 235 -5.87 -18.34 7.56
CA GLU A 235 -5.71 -18.97 8.87
C GLU A 235 -4.33 -19.64 8.98
N VAL A 236 -3.88 -19.89 10.21
CA VAL A 236 -2.64 -20.65 10.44
C VAL A 236 -2.85 -22.06 9.90
N GLY A 237 -1.96 -22.52 9.03
CA GLY A 237 -2.09 -23.78 8.28
C GLY A 237 -2.46 -23.59 6.81
N ASP A 238 -2.99 -22.42 6.42
CA ASP A 238 -3.12 -22.06 5.01
C ASP A 238 -1.81 -21.46 4.48
N THR A 239 -1.71 -21.28 3.16
CA THR A 239 -0.61 -20.55 2.52
C THR A 239 -0.58 -19.11 3.03
N PRO A 240 0.49 -18.64 3.72
CA PRO A 240 0.53 -17.35 4.41
C PRO A 240 0.74 -16.16 3.45
N TYR A 241 -0.23 -15.97 2.58
CA TYR A 241 -0.41 -14.82 1.71
C TYR A 241 -1.46 -13.88 2.32
N PHE A 242 -1.09 -12.64 2.57
CA PHE A 242 -1.98 -11.60 3.10
C PHE A 242 -2.22 -10.53 2.04
N ASN A 243 -3.43 -9.97 2.06
CA ASN A 243 -3.75 -8.78 1.29
C ASN A 243 -4.30 -7.69 2.20
N ASP A 244 -3.70 -6.50 2.19
CA ASP A 244 -4.07 -5.38 3.06
C ASP A 244 -5.31 -4.62 2.56
N GLY A 245 -5.73 -4.87 1.32
CA GLY A 245 -6.95 -4.36 0.71
C GLY A 245 -6.73 -3.04 0.00
N SER A 246 -7.41 -1.96 0.40
CA SER A 246 -7.20 -0.63 -0.17
C SER A 246 -7.77 0.49 0.69
N CYS A 247 -7.33 1.72 0.39
CA CYS A 247 -7.85 2.93 1.03
C CYS A 247 -8.93 3.65 0.20
N VAL A 248 -9.42 3.01 -0.87
CA VAL A 248 -10.45 3.56 -1.78
C VAL A 248 -11.79 2.82 -1.71
N HIS A 249 -11.94 1.86 -0.80
CA HIS A 249 -13.21 1.17 -0.58
C HIS A 249 -14.31 2.16 -0.13
N PRO A 250 -15.57 2.00 -0.58
CA PRO A 250 -16.63 2.91 -0.18
C PRO A 250 -16.78 3.03 1.34
N ARG A 251 -16.48 4.23 1.89
CA ARG A 251 -16.65 4.62 3.30
C ARG A 251 -15.72 3.89 4.28
N CYS A 252 -14.65 3.28 3.80
CA CYS A 252 -13.66 2.66 4.68
C CYS A 252 -12.31 2.48 3.99
N ILE A 253 -11.29 2.30 4.83
CA ILE A 253 -9.96 1.89 4.42
C ILE A 253 -9.59 0.62 5.18
N THR A 254 -8.72 -0.19 4.61
CA THR A 254 -8.18 -1.39 5.25
C THR A 254 -6.66 -1.32 5.31
N GLY A 255 -6.06 -2.22 6.10
CA GLY A 255 -4.62 -2.32 6.24
C GLY A 255 -4.23 -3.54 7.06
N ILE A 256 -2.95 -3.89 7.06
CA ILE A 256 -2.39 -4.91 7.95
C ILE A 256 -1.67 -4.22 9.10
N GLU A 257 -2.10 -4.52 10.32
CA GLU A 257 -1.49 -4.03 11.55
C GLU A 257 -0.66 -5.14 12.19
N ILE A 258 0.59 -4.83 12.54
CA ILE A 258 1.46 -5.69 13.35
C ILE A 258 1.69 -5.01 14.69
N TYR A 259 1.36 -5.70 15.78
CA TYR A 259 1.46 -5.18 17.14
C TYR A 259 1.68 -6.32 18.13
N HIS A 260 2.70 -6.20 18.99
CA HIS A 260 3.04 -7.22 20.00
C HIS A 260 3.26 -8.64 19.44
N GLY A 261 3.89 -8.73 18.27
CA GLY A 261 4.12 -10.01 17.58
C GLY A 261 2.86 -10.62 16.96
N TYR A 262 1.72 -9.91 17.01
CA TYR A 262 0.49 -10.29 16.33
C TYR A 262 0.32 -9.55 15.01
N ILE A 263 -0.21 -10.23 14.01
CA ILE A 263 -0.68 -9.67 12.75
C ILE A 263 -2.21 -9.70 12.72
N MET A 264 -2.82 -8.64 12.19
CA MET A 264 -4.27 -8.53 12.04
C MET A 264 -4.65 -7.69 10.83
N LEU A 265 -5.76 -8.03 10.19
CA LEU A 265 -6.39 -7.22 9.15
C LEU A 265 -7.36 -6.25 9.81
N ILE A 266 -7.16 -4.96 9.58
CA ILE A 266 -7.98 -3.90 10.19
C ILE A 266 -8.82 -3.17 9.16
N LYS A 267 -9.83 -2.46 9.66
CA LYS A 267 -10.65 -1.53 8.89
C LYS A 267 -10.87 -0.26 9.69
N TRP A 268 -10.73 0.89 9.04
CA TRP A 268 -11.18 2.17 9.58
C TRP A 268 -12.40 2.66 8.81
N CYS A 269 -13.41 3.13 9.52
CA CYS A 269 -14.62 3.69 8.93
C CYS A 269 -15.27 4.75 9.83
N VAL A 270 -16.21 5.51 9.27
CA VAL A 270 -17.05 6.40 10.06
C VAL A 270 -18.10 5.57 10.82
N LYS A 271 -18.19 5.81 12.12
CA LYS A 271 -19.15 5.20 13.06
C LYS A 271 -19.96 6.28 13.75
N ALA A 272 -21.09 5.90 14.34
CA ALA A 272 -21.92 6.78 15.14
C ALA A 272 -22.00 6.27 16.58
N ASP A 273 -21.84 7.16 17.56
CA ASP A 273 -22.02 6.81 18.96
C ASP A 273 -23.51 6.78 19.35
N ARG A 274 -23.81 6.45 20.62
CA ARG A 274 -25.20 6.40 21.12
C ARG A 274 -25.92 7.76 21.10
N LYS A 275 -25.18 8.86 21.01
CA LYS A 275 -25.71 10.23 20.95
C LYS A 275 -25.83 10.75 19.51
N GLY A 276 -25.42 9.96 18.51
CA GLY A 276 -25.46 10.32 17.09
C GLY A 276 -24.23 11.10 16.60
N PHE A 277 -23.17 11.25 17.41
CA PHE A 277 -21.93 11.88 16.95
C PHE A 277 -21.16 10.93 16.05
N LEU A 278 -20.69 11.45 14.91
CA LEU A 278 -19.85 10.71 13.99
C LEU A 278 -18.39 10.74 14.43
N TYR A 279 -17.72 9.60 14.37
CA TYR A 279 -16.30 9.47 14.65
C TYR A 279 -15.66 8.45 13.71
N VAL A 280 -14.35 8.57 13.48
CA VAL A 280 -13.58 7.57 12.73
C VAL A 280 -13.10 6.50 13.71
N GLY A 281 -13.45 5.24 13.47
CA GLY A 281 -13.13 4.14 14.37
C GLY A 281 -12.53 2.94 13.65
N LYS A 282 -11.67 2.21 14.36
CA LYS A 282 -11.02 0.96 13.94
C LYS A 282 -11.91 -0.25 14.25
N ASP A 283 -11.88 -1.26 13.37
CA ASP A 283 -12.40 -2.62 13.55
C ASP A 283 -11.30 -3.61 13.17
N ILE A 284 -11.29 -4.78 13.82
CA ILE A 284 -10.48 -5.92 13.40
C ILE A 284 -11.36 -6.80 12.51
N LEU A 285 -10.97 -6.97 11.25
CA LEU A 285 -11.69 -7.82 10.30
C LEU A 285 -11.30 -9.29 10.41
N ALA A 286 -10.01 -9.56 10.65
CA ALA A 286 -9.46 -10.89 10.82
C ALA A 286 -8.20 -10.88 11.68
N GLY A 287 -7.91 -12.01 12.34
CA GLY A 287 -6.92 -12.08 13.41
C GLY A 287 -7.48 -11.57 14.76
N PRO A 288 -6.62 -11.16 15.71
CA PRO A 288 -5.16 -11.26 15.68
C PRO A 288 -4.66 -12.72 15.68
N ARG A 289 -3.51 -12.97 15.05
CA ARG A 289 -2.76 -14.24 15.07
C ARG A 289 -1.29 -13.94 15.32
N LYS A 290 -0.56 -14.81 16.01
CA LYS A 290 0.87 -14.59 16.24
C LYS A 290 1.62 -14.78 14.92
N LEU A 291 2.59 -13.92 14.64
CA LEU A 291 3.50 -14.10 13.51
C LEU A 291 4.27 -15.42 13.62
N GLU A 292 4.66 -15.79 14.84
CA GLU A 292 5.37 -17.04 15.14
C GLU A 292 4.59 -18.27 14.68
N ASP A 293 3.26 -18.29 14.81
CA ASP A 293 2.46 -19.45 14.42
C ASP A 293 2.58 -19.74 12.91
N TYR A 294 2.60 -18.69 12.07
CA TYR A 294 2.84 -18.82 10.63
C TYR A 294 4.29 -19.18 10.32
N LEU A 295 5.25 -18.60 11.03
CA LEU A 295 6.68 -18.86 10.80
C LEU A 295 7.07 -20.29 11.19
N PHE A 296 6.52 -20.81 12.29
CA PHE A 296 6.70 -22.21 12.69
C PHE A 296 6.08 -23.15 11.66
N TYR A 297 4.85 -22.88 11.22
CA TYR A 297 4.21 -23.65 10.17
C TYR A 297 5.04 -23.73 8.88
N LEU A 298 5.63 -22.61 8.44
CA LEU A 298 6.52 -22.55 7.28
C LEU A 298 7.87 -23.27 7.49
N SER A 299 8.30 -23.44 8.74
CA SER A 299 9.56 -24.11 9.07
C SER A 299 9.45 -25.64 9.11
N GLU A 300 8.23 -26.16 9.24
CA GLU A 300 7.92 -27.60 9.28
C GLU A 300 7.65 -28.21 7.90
N ARG A 301 7.64 -27.40 6.84
CA ARG A 301 7.45 -27.80 5.43
C ARG A 301 8.77 -27.89 4.67
#